data_AF-A0A642UND5-F1
#
_entry.id   AF-A0A642UND5-F1
#
_cell.length_a   1.000
_cell.length_b   1.000
_cell.length_c   1.000
_cell.angle_alpha   90.00
_cell.angle_beta   90.00
_cell.angle_gamma   90.00
#
_symmetry.space_group_name_H-M   'P 1'
#
loop_
_entity.id
_entity.type
_entity.pdbx_description
1 polymer ?
#
loop_
_entity_poly.entity_id
_entity_poly.type
_entity_poly.pdbx_seq_one_letter_code
_entity_poly.pdbx_strand_id
1 'polypeptide(L)'
;MNFLRKFMGVAKEEPEIASVPSGRFLLTRSPRSPKGAFECLYPDAYASIRGTSTAYYHQLCIQRVAAGADPASSVGGLNGDESDSDDDDDDSIRSNNGADDGPHTSDEWTFTIGDDLGFATFDNDQGYRVISWKDVNGDLGDKFEFIVDPSVDHARVDDFILILFKCLYEATYQESSESIKSLDDTRLATLVSNKPTELIDDPSSILSYLQSSSSSSSANPIYSEQARHW
;
A
#
# COMPACT_ATOMS: atom_id res chain seq x y z
N MET A 1 -9.84 -45.59 -20.84
CA MET A 1 -9.78 -44.94 -19.51
C MET A 1 -9.75 -43.44 -19.75
N ASN A 2 -10.84 -42.76 -19.41
CA ASN A 2 -10.98 -41.31 -19.55
C ASN A 2 -10.48 -40.65 -18.27
N PHE A 3 -9.41 -39.86 -18.35
CA PHE A 3 -9.02 -38.96 -17.27
C PHE A 3 -9.45 -37.54 -17.66
N LEU A 4 -10.74 -37.24 -17.44
CA LEU A 4 -11.23 -35.87 -17.43
C LEU A 4 -10.73 -35.22 -16.15
N ARG A 5 -9.70 -34.37 -16.31
CA ARG A 5 -9.17 -33.51 -15.25
C ARG A 5 -10.19 -32.38 -15.04
N LYS A 6 -10.96 -32.46 -13.96
CA LYS A 6 -11.74 -31.33 -13.45
C LYS A 6 -10.74 -30.25 -13.01
N PHE A 7 -10.60 -29.19 -13.78
CA PHE A 7 -10.12 -27.92 -13.27
C PHE A 7 -11.35 -27.13 -12.86
N MET A 8 -11.74 -27.25 -11.58
CA MET A 8 -12.60 -26.26 -10.93
C MET A 8 -11.78 -24.99 -10.77
N GLY A 9 -12.39 -23.85 -11.10
CA GLY A 9 -11.76 -22.53 -11.17
C GLY A 9 -11.16 -22.09 -9.85
N VAL A 10 -9.86 -22.29 -9.69
CA VAL A 10 -9.03 -21.45 -8.83
C VAL A 10 -8.84 -20.17 -9.64
N ALA A 11 -9.35 -19.04 -9.14
CA ALA A 11 -9.03 -17.73 -9.70
C ALA A 11 -7.51 -17.68 -9.87
N LYS A 12 -7.05 -17.34 -11.07
CA LYS A 12 -5.62 -17.28 -11.39
C LYS A 12 -5.01 -16.19 -10.50
N GLU A 13 -4.45 -16.58 -9.36
CA GLU A 13 -3.73 -15.67 -8.47
C GLU A 13 -2.61 -15.05 -9.32
N GLU A 14 -2.74 -13.76 -9.60
CA GLU A 14 -1.77 -13.05 -10.40
C GLU A 14 -0.47 -12.96 -9.59
N PRO A 15 0.69 -13.20 -10.21
CA PRO A 15 1.94 -13.36 -9.47
C PRO A 15 2.33 -12.07 -8.77
N GLU A 16 2.54 -12.15 -7.45
CA GLU A 16 3.26 -11.11 -6.70
C GLU A 16 4.71 -11.06 -7.21
N ILE A 17 5.14 -9.88 -7.65
CA ILE A 17 6.49 -9.68 -8.21
C ILE A 17 7.42 -8.93 -7.25
N ALA A 18 6.89 -8.17 -6.29
CA ALA A 18 7.64 -7.50 -5.25
C ALA A 18 6.75 -7.21 -4.03
N SER A 19 7.35 -7.10 -2.85
CA SER A 19 6.62 -6.74 -1.64
C SER A 19 7.48 -6.08 -0.56
N VAL A 20 6.80 -5.27 0.26
CA VAL A 20 7.32 -4.66 1.49
C VAL A 20 6.44 -5.14 2.65
N PRO A 21 7.00 -5.92 3.60
CA PRO A 21 6.21 -6.69 4.55
C PRO A 21 5.59 -5.87 5.69
N SER A 22 6.11 -4.67 5.94
CA SER A 22 5.70 -3.84 7.06
C SER A 22 5.81 -2.35 6.72
N GLY A 23 4.78 -1.61 7.10
CA GLY A 23 4.68 -0.18 6.94
C GLY A 23 3.34 0.34 7.42
N ARG A 24 3.09 1.60 7.12
CA ARG A 24 1.83 2.29 7.42
C ARG A 24 1.25 2.87 6.15
N PHE A 25 -0.06 2.85 6.04
CA PHE A 25 -0.77 3.42 4.90
C PHE A 25 -1.60 4.63 5.33
N LEU A 26 -1.32 5.77 4.72
CA LEU A 26 -1.92 7.06 5.08
C LEU A 26 -2.53 7.72 3.84
N LEU A 27 -3.56 8.53 4.09
CA LEU A 27 -4.09 9.51 3.18
C LEU A 27 -3.76 10.90 3.72
N THR A 28 -2.94 11.63 2.97
CA THR A 28 -2.58 13.02 3.26
C THR A 28 -3.45 13.93 2.41
N ARG A 29 -4.19 14.81 3.09
CA ARG A 29 -5.05 15.77 2.42
C ARG A 29 -4.27 17.01 2.01
N SER A 30 -4.72 17.67 0.96
CA SER A 30 -4.17 18.98 0.57
C SER A 30 -4.13 19.95 1.76
N PRO A 31 -3.06 20.75 1.97
CA PRO A 31 -3.00 21.75 3.05
C PRO A 31 -4.11 22.80 3.02
N ARG A 32 -4.79 22.95 1.88
CA ARG A 32 -5.94 23.85 1.70
C ARG A 32 -7.28 23.19 2.01
N SER A 33 -7.29 21.88 2.27
CA SER A 33 -8.50 21.14 2.59
C SER A 33 -9.03 21.60 3.94
N PRO A 34 -10.36 21.81 4.09
CA PRO A 34 -10.98 22.05 5.39
C PRO A 34 -11.07 20.77 6.24
N LYS A 35 -10.76 19.61 5.65
CA LYS A 35 -10.71 18.30 6.33
C LYS A 35 -9.37 18.16 7.06
N GLY A 36 -9.28 17.23 8.02
CA GLY A 36 -8.04 16.96 8.76
C GLY A 36 -6.87 16.65 7.82
N ALA A 37 -5.66 17.11 8.17
CA ALA A 37 -4.50 17.03 7.28
C ALA A 37 -4.04 15.60 6.96
N PHE A 38 -4.26 14.65 7.88
CA PHE A 38 -3.80 13.27 7.76
C PHE A 38 -4.86 12.30 8.27
N GLU A 39 -5.00 11.19 7.57
CA GLU A 39 -5.83 10.05 7.94
C GLU A 39 -4.98 8.78 7.86
N CYS A 40 -4.79 8.09 9.00
CA CYS A 40 -4.12 6.79 9.00
C CYS A 40 -5.14 5.73 8.61
N LEU A 41 -4.99 5.17 7.41
CA LEU A 41 -5.89 4.14 6.90
C LEU A 41 -5.54 2.79 7.53
N TYR A 42 -4.26 2.40 7.45
CA TYR A 42 -3.75 1.16 8.07
C TYR A 42 -2.52 1.45 8.94
N PRO A 43 -2.59 1.18 10.26
CA PRO A 43 -1.46 1.37 11.17
C PRO A 43 -0.36 0.32 10.96
N ASP A 44 -0.75 -0.86 10.48
CA ASP A 44 0.13 -1.96 10.07
C ASP A 44 -0.33 -2.42 8.69
N ALA A 45 0.55 -2.35 7.71
CA ALA A 45 0.22 -2.57 6.31
C ALA A 45 1.32 -3.34 5.56
N TYR A 46 0.87 -4.11 4.57
CA TYR A 46 1.68 -4.86 3.63
C TYR A 46 1.50 -4.27 2.24
N ALA A 47 2.60 -3.92 1.56
CA ALA A 47 2.56 -3.44 0.18
C ALA A 47 3.07 -4.51 -0.77
N SER A 48 2.37 -4.73 -1.89
CA SER A 48 2.78 -5.65 -2.93
C SER A 48 2.57 -5.06 -4.32
N ILE A 49 3.39 -5.49 -5.27
CA ILE A 49 3.19 -5.26 -6.70
C ILE A 49 2.79 -6.59 -7.32
N ARG A 50 1.68 -6.59 -8.06
CA ARG A 50 1.15 -7.77 -8.73
C ARG A 50 1.15 -7.58 -10.24
N GLY A 51 1.51 -8.64 -10.94
CA GLY A 51 1.26 -8.72 -12.38
C GLY A 51 -0.22 -8.78 -12.69
N THR A 52 -0.57 -8.70 -13.97
CA THR A 52 -1.90 -9.07 -14.44
C THR A 52 -1.79 -9.92 -15.70
N SER A 53 -2.92 -10.51 -16.11
CA SER A 53 -3.04 -11.17 -17.42
C SER A 53 -2.77 -10.25 -18.63
N THR A 54 -2.79 -8.92 -18.46
CA THR A 54 -2.50 -7.95 -19.52
C THR A 54 -1.04 -7.52 -19.44
N ALA A 55 -0.34 -7.62 -20.58
CA ALA A 55 1.06 -7.21 -20.65
C ALA A 55 1.23 -5.74 -20.25
N TYR A 56 2.30 -5.44 -19.51
CA TYR A 56 2.65 -4.09 -19.05
C TYR A 56 1.62 -3.44 -18.12
N TYR A 57 0.63 -4.20 -17.67
CA TYR A 57 -0.38 -3.74 -16.75
C TYR A 57 -0.13 -4.39 -15.38
N HIS A 58 0.14 -3.55 -14.39
CA HIS A 58 0.53 -3.95 -13.04
C HIS A 58 -0.29 -3.20 -12.00
N GLN A 59 -0.38 -3.78 -10.82
CA GLN A 59 -1.13 -3.21 -9.70
C GLN A 59 -0.25 -3.06 -8.46
N LEU A 60 -0.38 -1.92 -7.78
CA LEU A 60 0.10 -1.72 -6.42
C LEU A 60 -1.05 -2.04 -5.46
N CYS A 61 -0.84 -3.00 -4.56
CA CYS A 61 -1.83 -3.43 -3.59
C CYS A 61 -1.33 -3.14 -2.17
N ILE A 62 -2.17 -2.52 -1.34
CA ILE A 62 -1.90 -2.23 0.07
C ILE A 62 -2.91 -2.98 0.93
N GLN A 63 -2.44 -3.95 1.71
CA GLN A 63 -3.26 -4.77 2.59
C GLN A 63 -3.09 -4.36 4.05
N ARG A 64 -4.17 -4.42 4.82
CA ARG A 64 -4.13 -4.26 6.27
C ARG A 64 -3.58 -5.53 6.91
N VAL A 65 -2.61 -5.39 7.81
CA VAL A 65 -2.12 -6.51 8.62
C VAL A 65 -2.89 -6.52 9.95
N ALA A 66 -3.64 -7.58 10.20
CA ALA A 66 -4.30 -7.77 11.49
C ALA A 66 -3.25 -8.08 12.58
N ALA A 67 -3.38 -7.45 13.75
CA ALA A 67 -2.47 -7.67 14.87
C ALA A 67 -2.43 -9.16 15.27
N GLY A 68 -1.27 -9.80 15.09
CA GLY A 68 -1.04 -11.22 15.40
C GLY A 68 -1.20 -12.20 14.23
N ALA A 69 -1.59 -11.72 13.05
CA ALA A 69 -1.49 -12.51 11.82
C ALA A 69 -0.06 -12.43 11.26
N ASP A 70 0.51 -13.57 10.88
CA ASP A 70 1.73 -13.57 10.06
C ASP A 70 1.37 -12.97 8.69
N PRO A 71 2.05 -11.90 8.23
CA PRO A 71 1.75 -11.25 6.95
C PRO A 71 1.89 -12.22 5.76
N ALA A 72 2.67 -13.29 5.88
CA ALA A 72 2.76 -14.36 4.88
C ALA A 72 1.63 -15.39 4.97
N SER A 73 0.93 -15.48 6.11
CA SER A 73 -0.20 -16.41 6.32
C SER A 73 -1.56 -15.85 5.89
N SER A 74 -1.66 -14.55 5.54
CA SER A 74 -2.88 -14.02 4.90
C SER A 74 -2.95 -14.34 3.39
N VAL A 75 -1.91 -15.01 2.85
CA VAL A 75 -1.96 -15.64 1.54
C VAL A 75 -2.63 -17.01 1.70
N GLY A 76 -3.95 -17.04 1.46
CA GLY A 76 -4.67 -18.29 1.20
C GLY A 76 -4.98 -19.14 2.44
N GLY A 77 -6.08 -18.82 3.12
CA GLY A 77 -6.59 -19.66 4.20
C GLY A 77 -7.91 -19.16 4.77
N LEU A 78 -8.96 -19.10 3.95
CA LEU A 78 -10.32 -19.06 4.48
C LEU A 78 -10.52 -20.35 5.27
N ASN A 79 -10.59 -20.23 6.60
CA ASN A 79 -11.19 -21.26 7.43
C ASN A 79 -12.64 -21.39 6.98
N GLY A 80 -12.93 -22.45 6.24
CA GLY A 80 -14.28 -22.92 6.03
C GLY A 80 -14.85 -23.37 7.37
N ASP A 81 -15.70 -22.53 7.95
CA ASP A 81 -16.84 -23.03 8.71
C ASP A 81 -18.08 -22.77 7.86
N GLU A 82 -18.61 -23.89 7.38
CA GLU A 82 -19.81 -24.06 6.60
C GLU A 82 -21.04 -23.49 7.32
N SER A 83 -21.60 -22.40 6.79
CA SER A 83 -23.04 -22.16 6.94
C SER A 83 -23.64 -22.02 5.55
N ASP A 84 -24.27 -23.12 5.17
CA ASP A 84 -25.06 -23.35 3.98
C ASP A 84 -26.17 -22.30 3.92
N SER A 85 -26.09 -21.40 2.94
CA SER A 85 -27.23 -20.58 2.54
C SER A 85 -27.19 -20.43 1.03
N ASP A 86 -27.93 -21.32 0.37
CA ASP A 86 -28.35 -21.17 -1.01
C ASP A 86 -29.04 -19.81 -1.18
N ASP A 87 -28.48 -18.93 -2.00
CA ASP A 87 -29.26 -18.01 -2.83
C ASP A 87 -28.41 -17.62 -4.04
N ASP A 88 -28.90 -18.02 -5.21
CA ASP A 88 -28.45 -17.60 -6.52
C ASP A 88 -28.56 -16.07 -6.65
N ASP A 89 -27.46 -15.40 -7.03
CA ASP A 89 -27.54 -14.32 -8.02
C ASP A 89 -26.15 -13.98 -8.60
N ASP A 90 -26.13 -14.02 -9.92
CA ASP A 90 -25.08 -13.64 -10.85
C ASP A 90 -24.88 -12.11 -10.88
N ASP A 91 -23.72 -11.68 -11.38
CA ASP A 91 -23.29 -10.31 -11.65
C ASP A 91 -23.00 -9.40 -10.43
N SER A 92 -21.71 -9.27 -10.08
CA SER A 92 -21.03 -7.99 -10.35
C SER A 92 -19.52 -8.05 -10.10
N ILE A 93 -18.76 -7.85 -11.18
CA ILE A 93 -17.42 -7.25 -11.11
C ILE A 93 -17.61 -5.83 -10.58
N ARG A 94 -17.46 -5.64 -9.26
CA ARG A 94 -17.39 -4.33 -8.61
C ARG A 94 -15.93 -3.98 -8.36
N SER A 95 -15.32 -3.27 -9.31
CA SER A 95 -14.31 -2.27 -8.96
C SER A 95 -15.03 -1.19 -8.16
N ASN A 96 -14.81 -1.12 -6.85
CA ASN A 96 -15.33 -0.04 -6.02
C ASN A 96 -14.22 0.53 -5.15
N ASN A 97 -13.62 1.62 -5.64
CA ASN A 97 -13.06 2.65 -4.78
C ASN A 97 -14.22 3.55 -4.35
N GLY A 98 -14.47 3.65 -3.05
CA GLY A 98 -15.28 4.71 -2.44
C GLY A 98 -16.75 4.38 -2.19
N ALA A 99 -17.09 4.25 -0.90
CA ALA A 99 -18.41 4.37 -0.28
C ALA A 99 -19.47 3.30 -0.64
N ASP A 100 -19.41 2.15 0.03
CA ASP A 100 -20.60 1.32 0.27
C ASP A 100 -20.71 1.00 1.77
N ASP A 101 -21.85 1.35 2.36
CA ASP A 101 -22.17 1.30 3.80
C ASP A 101 -22.72 -0.10 4.14
N GLY A 102 -21.84 -1.10 4.13
CA GLY A 102 -22.12 -2.48 4.53
C GLY A 102 -20.94 -3.13 5.27
N PRO A 103 -21.14 -4.22 6.03
CA PRO A 103 -20.10 -4.83 6.87
C PRO A 103 -19.14 -5.71 6.06
N HIS A 104 -18.65 -5.21 4.92
CA HIS A 104 -17.57 -5.82 4.16
C HIS A 104 -16.30 -4.97 4.29
N THR A 105 -15.44 -5.43 5.18
CA THR A 105 -14.08 -4.98 5.42
C THR A 105 -13.23 -5.21 4.17
N SER A 106 -13.09 -4.23 3.28
CA SER A 106 -12.09 -4.34 2.23
C SER A 106 -10.71 -4.16 2.86
N ASP A 107 -10.09 -5.25 3.30
CA ASP A 107 -8.75 -5.27 3.90
C ASP A 107 -7.62 -4.95 2.91
N GLU A 108 -7.96 -4.54 1.68
CA GLU A 108 -7.03 -4.26 0.60
C GLU A 108 -7.44 -3.02 -0.21
N TRP A 109 -6.45 -2.20 -0.55
CA TRP A 109 -6.55 -1.16 -1.58
C TRP A 109 -5.74 -1.58 -2.80
N THR A 110 -6.29 -1.37 -3.99
CA THR A 110 -5.61 -1.72 -5.25
C THR A 110 -5.57 -0.52 -6.18
N PHE A 111 -4.37 -0.23 -6.68
CA PHE A 111 -4.09 0.89 -7.57
C PHE A 111 -3.44 0.38 -8.84
N THR A 112 -3.93 0.84 -10.00
CA THR A 112 -3.27 0.54 -11.28
C THR A 112 -2.00 1.37 -11.41
N ILE A 113 -0.87 0.76 -11.73
CA ILE A 113 0.39 1.48 -11.94
C ILE A 113 0.33 2.15 -13.32
N GLY A 114 0.30 3.47 -13.33
CA GLY A 114 0.25 4.29 -14.54
C GLY A 114 0.72 5.72 -14.30
N ASP A 115 0.84 6.49 -15.39
CA ASP A 115 1.31 7.88 -15.36
C ASP A 115 0.39 8.82 -14.56
N ASP A 116 -0.89 8.48 -14.46
CA ASP A 116 -1.92 9.25 -13.76
C ASP A 116 -1.71 9.28 -12.24
N LEU A 117 -1.25 8.18 -11.66
CA LEU A 117 -0.92 8.11 -10.24
C LEU A 117 0.22 9.04 -9.88
N GLY A 118 1.30 9.01 -10.67
CA GLY A 118 2.55 9.71 -10.40
C GLY A 118 3.20 9.27 -9.10
N PHE A 119 4.41 8.70 -9.15
CA PHE A 119 5.09 8.22 -7.95
C PHE A 119 6.22 9.15 -7.52
N ALA A 120 6.36 9.33 -6.21
CA ALA A 120 7.47 10.01 -5.59
C ALA A 120 8.00 9.19 -4.42
N THR A 121 9.33 9.10 -4.33
CA THR A 121 10.01 8.45 -3.20
C THR A 121 10.83 9.46 -2.40
N PHE A 122 10.87 9.23 -1.09
CA PHE A 122 11.60 10.04 -0.13
C PHE A 122 12.32 9.16 0.87
N ASP A 123 13.54 9.55 1.19
CA ASP A 123 14.34 8.98 2.27
C ASP A 123 14.57 10.08 3.31
N ASN A 124 14.57 9.73 4.59
CA ASN A 124 14.96 10.66 5.65
C ASN A 124 16.22 10.19 6.40
N ASP A 125 16.75 11.09 7.23
CA ASP A 125 17.90 10.85 8.10
C ASP A 125 17.63 9.86 9.23
N GLN A 126 16.35 9.61 9.54
CA GLN A 126 15.88 8.68 10.56
C GLN A 126 15.70 7.24 10.03
N GLY A 127 15.98 7.00 8.74
CA GLY A 127 15.89 5.67 8.11
C GLY A 127 14.49 5.28 7.63
N TYR A 128 13.50 6.17 7.71
CA TYR A 128 12.20 5.95 7.09
C TYR A 128 12.27 6.24 5.60
N ARG A 129 11.53 5.42 4.85
CA ARG A 129 11.35 5.57 3.42
C ARG A 129 9.87 5.66 3.11
N VAL A 130 9.51 6.63 2.27
CA VAL A 130 8.12 6.93 1.92
C VAL A 130 7.94 6.80 0.43
N ILE A 131 6.87 6.10 0.04
CA ILE A 131 6.39 6.03 -1.34
C ILE A 131 5.06 6.76 -1.37
N SER A 132 4.94 7.79 -2.22
CA SER A 132 3.75 8.62 -2.34
C SER A 132 3.21 8.62 -3.77
N TRP A 133 1.89 8.65 -3.90
CA TRP A 133 1.17 8.77 -5.17
C TRP A 133 -0.14 9.54 -5.01
N LYS A 134 -0.67 10.06 -6.11
CA LYS A 134 -1.90 10.86 -6.08
C LYS A 134 -3.12 10.02 -5.74
N ASP A 135 -4.05 10.62 -5.01
CA ASP A 135 -5.42 10.12 -4.96
C ASP A 135 -6.19 10.64 -6.18
N VAL A 136 -6.17 9.85 -7.26
CA VAL A 136 -6.84 10.21 -8.52
C VAL A 136 -8.37 10.33 -8.40
N ASN A 137 -8.96 9.75 -7.35
CA ASN A 137 -10.41 9.77 -7.10
C ASN A 137 -10.79 10.72 -5.95
N GLY A 138 -9.80 11.37 -5.31
CA GLY A 138 -9.97 12.22 -4.14
C GLY A 138 -10.10 13.71 -4.45
N ASP A 139 -9.92 14.53 -3.42
CA ASP A 139 -9.87 15.98 -3.57
C ASP A 139 -8.52 16.41 -4.20
N LEU A 140 -8.50 17.54 -4.92
CA LEU A 140 -7.28 18.03 -5.57
C LEU A 140 -6.14 18.25 -4.55
N GLY A 141 -5.03 17.54 -4.76
CA GLY A 141 -3.85 17.58 -3.91
C GLY A 141 -3.86 16.56 -2.77
N ASP A 142 -4.89 15.70 -2.69
CA ASP A 142 -4.86 14.52 -1.84
C ASP A 142 -3.90 13.48 -2.42
N LYS A 143 -3.18 12.80 -1.52
CA LYS A 143 -2.19 11.79 -1.88
C LYS A 143 -2.18 10.65 -0.88
N PHE A 144 -1.88 9.47 -1.38
CA PHE A 144 -1.60 8.31 -0.57
C PHE A 144 -0.11 8.21 -0.27
N GLU A 145 0.20 7.73 0.92
CA GLU A 145 1.57 7.51 1.38
C GLU A 145 1.71 6.16 2.07
N PHE A 146 2.68 5.38 1.59
CA PHE A 146 3.14 4.17 2.24
C PHE A 146 4.48 4.45 2.92
N ILE A 147 4.49 4.40 4.24
CA ILE A 147 5.65 4.67 5.07
C ILE A 147 6.22 3.33 5.50
N VAL A 148 7.42 3.02 5.02
CA VAL A 148 8.08 1.74 5.32
C VAL A 148 8.58 1.76 6.76
N ASP A 149 8.35 0.67 7.48
CA ASP A 149 8.86 0.52 8.84
C ASP A 149 10.40 0.40 8.83
N PRO A 150 11.13 1.08 9.74
CA PRO A 150 12.60 1.04 9.78
C PRO A 150 13.19 -0.36 10.01
N SER A 151 12.39 -1.34 10.46
CA SER A 151 12.84 -2.73 10.61
C SER A 151 12.96 -3.50 9.29
N VAL A 152 12.40 -2.97 8.19
CA VAL A 152 12.49 -3.60 6.87
C VAL A 152 13.87 -3.35 6.27
N ASP A 153 14.48 -4.41 5.73
CA ASP A 153 15.77 -4.33 5.04
C ASP A 153 15.75 -3.35 3.86
N HIS A 154 16.68 -2.39 3.85
CA HIS A 154 16.73 -1.33 2.83
C HIS A 154 16.89 -1.88 1.41
N ALA A 155 17.66 -2.96 1.21
CA ALA A 155 17.85 -3.54 -0.11
C ALA A 155 16.54 -4.09 -0.68
N ARG A 156 15.70 -4.73 0.16
CA ARG A 156 14.34 -5.13 -0.24
C ARG A 156 13.49 -3.94 -0.68
N VAL A 157 13.61 -2.80 0.01
CA VAL A 157 12.82 -1.61 -0.35
C VAL A 157 13.36 -0.95 -1.63
N ASP A 158 14.68 -0.94 -1.84
CA ASP A 158 15.30 -0.50 -3.09
C ASP A 158 14.81 -1.35 -4.28
N ASP A 159 14.81 -2.67 -4.12
CA ASP A 159 14.31 -3.60 -5.14
C ASP A 159 12.81 -3.37 -5.42
N PHE A 160 12.01 -3.15 -4.38
CA PHE A 160 10.59 -2.83 -4.54
C PHE A 160 10.37 -1.55 -5.35
N ILE A 161 11.11 -0.47 -5.03
CA ILE A 161 11.01 0.80 -5.74
C ILE A 161 11.50 0.65 -7.19
N LEU A 162 12.59 -0.08 -7.42
CA LEU A 162 13.07 -0.37 -8.78
C LEU A 162 12.00 -1.09 -9.59
N ILE A 163 11.36 -2.11 -9.02
CA ILE A 163 10.27 -2.85 -9.68
C ILE A 163 9.07 -1.93 -9.94
N LEU A 164 8.69 -1.07 -8.99
CA LEU A 164 7.62 -0.08 -9.18
C LEU A 164 7.88 0.83 -10.39
N PHE A 165 9.07 1.42 -10.49
CA PHE A 165 9.41 2.29 -11.61
C PHE A 165 9.60 1.54 -12.93
N LYS A 166 9.99 0.28 -12.89
CA LYS A 166 10.01 -0.60 -14.07
C LYS A 166 8.60 -0.90 -14.58
N CYS A 167 7.66 -1.19 -13.69
CA CYS A 167 6.25 -1.37 -14.03
C CYS A 167 5.65 -0.07 -14.59
N LEU A 168 6.01 1.09 -14.01
CA LEU A 168 5.60 2.38 -14.54
C LEU A 168 6.15 2.61 -15.96
N TYR A 169 7.45 2.39 -16.18
CA TYR A 169 8.07 2.47 -17.51
C TYR A 169 7.35 1.59 -18.54
N GLU A 170 7.06 0.35 -18.17
CA GLU A 170 6.33 -0.58 -19.02
C GLU A 170 4.93 -0.05 -19.37
N ALA A 171 4.20 0.48 -18.40
CA ALA A 171 2.88 1.06 -18.61
C ALA A 171 2.94 2.29 -19.55
N THR A 172 3.90 3.20 -19.32
CA THR A 172 4.08 4.44 -20.08
C THR A 172 4.50 4.19 -21.53
N TYR A 173 5.51 3.33 -21.74
CA TYR A 173 6.17 3.18 -23.04
C TYR A 173 5.74 1.91 -23.79
N GLN A 174 5.01 0.98 -23.15
CA GLN A 174 4.62 -0.30 -23.73
C GLN A 174 5.82 -1.13 -24.21
N GLU A 175 6.91 -1.08 -23.45
CA GLU A 175 8.18 -1.74 -23.75
C GLU A 175 8.73 -2.48 -22.51
N SER A 176 9.37 -3.63 -22.72
CA SER A 176 9.96 -4.43 -21.62
C SER A 176 11.05 -3.68 -20.85
N SER A 177 10.98 -3.75 -19.51
CA SER A 177 11.96 -3.20 -18.58
C SER A 177 13.06 -4.20 -18.17
N GLU A 178 13.12 -5.40 -18.75
CA GLU A 178 13.99 -6.50 -18.29
C GLU A 178 15.47 -6.13 -18.19
N SER A 179 15.93 -5.28 -19.12
CA SER A 179 17.32 -4.79 -19.18
C SER A 179 17.63 -3.67 -18.18
N ILE A 180 16.64 -3.07 -17.52
CA ILE A 180 16.82 -2.05 -16.49
C ILE A 180 17.22 -2.71 -15.17
N LYS A 181 18.37 -2.30 -14.64
CA LYS A 181 18.98 -2.87 -13.42
C LYS A 181 19.15 -1.88 -12.26
N SER A 182 18.94 -0.59 -12.50
CA SER A 182 19.08 0.46 -11.48
C SER A 182 18.09 1.60 -11.76
N LEU A 183 17.72 2.32 -10.71
CA LEU A 183 16.91 3.55 -10.79
C LEU A 183 17.61 4.69 -11.53
N ASP A 184 18.95 4.67 -11.56
CA ASP A 184 19.77 5.66 -12.27
C ASP A 184 19.77 5.44 -13.81
N ASP A 185 19.13 4.39 -14.32
CA ASP A 185 19.00 4.17 -15.75
C ASP A 185 18.29 5.38 -16.38
N THR A 186 18.89 5.93 -17.44
CA THR A 186 18.39 7.11 -18.15
C THR A 186 16.93 6.99 -18.59
N ARG A 187 16.45 5.75 -18.82
CA ARG A 187 15.05 5.45 -19.17
C ARG A 187 14.08 5.70 -18.02
N LEU A 188 14.53 5.49 -16.78
CA LEU A 188 13.73 5.76 -15.57
C LEU A 188 13.92 7.20 -15.07
N ALA A 189 15.06 7.83 -15.37
CA ALA A 189 15.42 9.16 -14.85
C ALA A 189 14.32 10.21 -15.04
N THR A 190 13.63 10.21 -16.19
CA THR A 190 12.52 11.13 -16.47
C THR A 190 11.30 10.86 -15.57
N LEU A 191 10.96 9.57 -15.35
CA LEU A 191 9.84 9.17 -14.50
C LEU A 191 10.12 9.48 -13.02
N VAL A 192 11.36 9.25 -12.58
CA VAL A 192 11.81 9.55 -11.20
C VAL A 192 11.88 11.06 -10.96
N SER A 193 12.32 11.83 -11.96
CA SER A 193 12.49 13.29 -11.84
C SER A 193 11.18 14.05 -11.99
N ASN A 194 10.22 13.52 -12.76
CA ASN A 194 8.88 14.08 -12.92
C ASN A 194 8.00 13.77 -11.69
N LYS A 195 8.47 14.13 -10.50
CA LYS A 195 7.65 14.11 -9.29
C LYS A 195 6.53 15.15 -9.47
N PRO A 196 5.24 14.75 -9.45
CA PRO A 196 4.16 15.72 -9.49
C PRO A 196 4.35 16.76 -8.39
N THR A 197 4.13 18.04 -8.70
CA THR A 197 4.38 19.14 -7.77
C THR A 197 3.65 18.97 -6.43
N GLU A 198 2.48 18.35 -6.46
CA GLU A 198 1.63 18.03 -5.30
C GLU A 198 2.26 16.96 -4.38
N LEU A 199 3.17 16.14 -4.89
CA LEU A 199 3.92 15.16 -4.11
C LEU A 199 5.22 15.72 -3.54
N ILE A 200 5.61 16.97 -3.85
CA ILE A 200 6.88 17.59 -3.40
C ILE A 200 6.82 18.03 -1.93
N ASP A 201 5.64 18.09 -1.31
CA ASP A 201 5.52 18.45 0.11
C ASP A 201 6.31 17.47 0.98
N ASP A 202 7.25 18.02 1.73
CA ASP A 202 8.19 17.31 2.59
C ASP A 202 7.47 16.35 3.56
N PRO A 203 7.76 15.03 3.52
CA PRO A 203 7.16 14.07 4.44
C PRO A 203 7.50 14.35 5.91
N SER A 204 8.40 15.30 6.21
CA SER A 204 8.72 15.76 7.57
C SER A 204 7.48 16.13 8.39
N SER A 205 6.42 16.68 7.78
CA SER A 205 5.18 16.97 8.50
C SER A 205 4.52 15.68 9.02
N ILE A 206 4.51 14.63 8.21
CA ILE A 206 3.96 13.32 8.57
C ILE A 206 4.86 12.60 9.55
N LEU A 207 6.17 12.66 9.35
CA LEU A 207 7.14 12.05 10.25
C LEU A 207 7.11 12.70 11.64
N SER A 208 6.94 14.03 11.70
CA SER A 208 6.72 14.73 12.97
C SER A 208 5.42 14.31 13.65
N TYR A 209 4.35 14.10 12.87
CA TYR A 209 3.10 13.52 13.36
C TYR A 209 3.33 12.11 13.93
N LEU A 210 4.05 11.24 13.21
CA LEU A 210 4.36 9.89 13.66
C LEU A 210 5.17 9.88 14.96
N GLN A 211 6.18 10.76 15.10
CA GLN A 211 6.96 10.93 16.33
C GLN A 211 6.11 11.44 17.51
N SER A 212 5.14 12.33 17.25
CA SER A 212 4.22 12.80 18.29
C SER A 212 3.24 11.70 18.75
N SER A 213 2.79 10.86 17.81
CA SER A 213 1.88 9.75 18.11
C SER A 213 2.56 8.64 18.93
N SER A 214 3.81 8.30 18.62
CA SER A 214 4.56 7.27 19.35
C SER A 214 4.95 7.70 20.77
N SER A 215 5.27 8.98 20.98
CA SER A 215 5.59 9.52 22.30
C SER A 215 4.38 9.63 23.24
N SER A 216 3.17 9.83 22.69
CA SER A 216 1.92 9.87 23.47
C SER A 216 1.48 8.51 24.05
N SER A 217 2.00 7.39 23.55
CA SER A 217 1.68 6.04 24.02
C SER A 217 2.40 5.63 25.32
N SER A 218 3.21 6.51 25.93
CA SER A 218 3.97 6.21 27.16
C SER A 218 3.44 6.89 28.44
N ALA A 219 2.32 7.62 28.38
CA ALA A 219 1.76 8.28 29.55
C ALA A 219 0.71 7.40 30.27
N ASN A 220 1.17 6.46 31.08
CA ASN A 220 0.41 6.01 32.26
C ASN A 220 0.94 6.73 33.50
N PRO A 221 0.26 7.74 34.06
CA PRO A 221 0.54 8.21 35.41
C PRO A 221 -0.67 7.94 36.31
N ILE A 222 -0.94 6.68 36.65
CA ILE A 222 -1.85 6.38 37.77
C ILE A 222 -1.33 5.16 38.54
N TYR A 223 -0.38 5.40 39.45
CA TYR A 223 -0.42 5.01 40.87
C TYR A 223 1.00 5.10 41.46
N SER A 224 1.34 6.26 42.01
CA SER A 224 2.19 6.29 43.19
C SER A 224 1.93 7.59 43.94
N GLU A 225 1.86 7.46 45.26
CA GLU A 225 1.97 8.54 46.24
C GLU A 225 0.65 9.09 46.81
N GLN A 226 0.07 8.31 47.75
CA GLN A 226 -0.52 8.88 48.96
C GLN A 226 -0.56 7.82 50.07
N ALA A 227 0.53 7.73 50.85
CA ALA A 227 0.53 7.13 52.17
C ALA A 227 1.75 7.58 52.99
N ARG A 228 1.87 8.89 53.25
CA ARG A 228 2.59 9.41 54.42
C ARG A 228 1.95 10.72 54.86
N HIS A 229 1.08 10.64 55.85
CA HIS A 229 1.09 11.50 57.04
C HIS A 229 -0.07 11.09 57.95
N TRP A 230 0.23 11.12 59.26
CA TRP A 230 -0.52 10.71 60.45
C TRP A 230 -0.32 9.25 60.86
#